data_AF-A0A165ZF37-F1
#
_entry.id   AF-A0A165ZF37-F1
#
_cell.length_a   1.000
_cell.length_b   1.000
_cell.length_c   1.000
_cell.angle_alpha   90.00
_cell.angle_beta   90.00
_cell.angle_gamma   90.00
#
_symmetry.space_group_name_H-M   'P 1'
#
loop_
_entity.id
_entity.type
_entity.pdbx_description
1 polymer ?
#
loop_
_entity_poly.entity_id
_entity_poly.type
_entity_poly.pdbx_seq_one_letter_code
_entity_poly.pdbx_strand_id
1 'polypeptide(L)' 'VPRPSNCFFLFRKEFARTTEGKAYLKTVEGKQNNMARIAGLVWREMSEEKKKPYRRMQEELAREHKLRNPDYQFAPE' A
#
# COMPACT_ATOMS: atom_id res chain seq x y z
N VAL A 1 16.46 -7.99 -4.27
CA VAL A 1 15.61 -7.58 -3.12
C VAL A 1 14.37 -6.89 -3.66
N PRO A 2 13.14 -7.23 -3.25
CA PRO A 2 11.95 -6.54 -3.74
C PRO A 2 11.94 -5.07 -3.30
N ARG A 3 11.34 -4.20 -4.12
CA ARG A 3 11.19 -2.78 -3.77
C ARG A 3 10.41 -2.60 -2.46
N PRO A 4 10.79 -1.62 -1.61
CA PRO A 4 9.97 -1.26 -0.46
C PRO A 4 8.58 -0.79 -0.93
N SER A 5 7.55 -1.15 -0.17
CA SER A 5 6.16 -0.78 -0.47
C SER A 5 5.96 0.73 -0.38
N ASN A 6 5.25 1.31 -1.35
CA ASN A 6 4.84 2.71 -1.28
C ASN A 6 3.67 2.91 -0.29
N CYS A 7 3.38 4.17 0.05
CA CYS A 7 2.32 4.54 0.99
C CYS A 7 0.93 4.03 0.58
N PHE A 8 0.62 3.99 -0.72
CA PHE A 8 -0.64 3.44 -1.21
C PHE A 8 -0.75 1.93 -0.98
N PHE A 9 0.32 1.16 -1.22
CA PHE A 9 0.32 -0.28 -0.98
C PHE A 9 0.22 -0.61 0.52
N LEU A 10 0.84 0.21 1.38
CA LEU A 10 0.66 0.12 2.83
C LEU A 10 -0.80 0.37 3.22
N PHE A 11 -1.40 1.44 2.70
CA PHE A 11 -2.82 1.73 2.89
C PHE A 11 -3.71 0.61 2.39
N ARG A 12 -3.51 0.11 1.16
CA ARG A 12 -4.29 -0.97 0.57
C ARG A 12 -4.27 -2.21 1.46
N LYS A 13 -3.11 -2.57 2.01
CA LYS A 13 -2.96 -3.73 2.90
C LYS A 13 -3.78 -3.55 4.17
N GLU A 14 -3.80 -2.36 4.76
CA GLU A 14 -4.64 -2.02 5.91
C GLU A 14 -6.13 -1.98 5.54
N PHE A 15 -6.47 -1.36 4.42
CA PHE A 15 -7.84 -1.31 3.89
C PHE A 15 -8.42 -2.70 3.67
N ALA A 16 -7.63 -3.65 3.14
CA ALA A 16 -8.05 -5.03 2.97
C ALA A 16 -8.37 -5.76 4.30
N ARG A 17 -7.86 -5.26 5.44
CA ARG A 17 -8.12 -5.80 6.77
C ARG A 17 -9.35 -5.19 7.44
N THR A 18 -9.82 -4.03 6.98
CA THR A 18 -11.03 -3.39 7.52
C THR A 18 -12.27 -4.18 7.17
N THR A 19 -13.37 -3.93 7.90
CA THR A 19 -14.66 -4.56 7.63
C THR A 19 -15.14 -4.26 6.21
N GLU A 20 -14.92 -3.04 5.72
CA GLU A 20 -15.29 -2.66 4.35
C GLU A 20 -14.46 -3.45 3.32
N GLY A 21 -13.14 -3.46 3.45
CA GLY A 21 -12.27 -4.20 2.54
C GLY A 21 -12.55 -5.70 2.54
N LYS A 22 -12.84 -6.29 3.70
CA LYS A 22 -13.26 -7.69 3.83
C LYS A 22 -14.62 -7.97 3.21
N ALA A 23 -15.57 -7.04 3.28
CA ALA A 23 -16.86 -7.19 2.61
C ALA A 23 -16.67 -7.28 1.08
N TYR A 24 -15.79 -6.46 0.50
CA TYR A 24 -15.47 -6.52 -0.92
C TYR A 24 -14.67 -7.77 -1.35
N LEU A 25 -13.91 -8.39 -0.44
CA LEU A 25 -13.22 -9.65 -0.72
C LEU A 25 -14.16 -10.87 -0.76
N LYS A 26 -15.30 -10.80 -0.06
CA LYS A 26 -16.24 -11.92 0.06
C LYS A 26 -17.20 -12.05 -1.12
N THR A 27 -17.32 -11.04 -1.98
CA THR A 27 -18.16 -11.13 -3.17
C THR A 27 -17.48 -11.98 -4.25
N VAL A 28 -18.25 -12.70 -5.07
CA VAL A 28 -17.73 -13.61 -6.13
C VAL A 28 -16.92 -12.85 -7.21
N GLU A 29 -17.13 -11.54 -7.33
CA GLU A 29 -16.33 -10.59 -8.11
C GLU A 29 -15.07 -10.06 -7.38
N GLY A 30 -14.76 -10.59 -6.20
CA GLY A 30 -13.67 -10.24 -5.29
C GLY A 30 -12.27 -10.63 -5.78
N LYS A 31 -12.06 -10.79 -7.09
CA LYS A 31 -10.72 -10.84 -7.66
C LYS A 31 -10.08 -9.47 -7.43
N GLN A 32 -8.85 -9.47 -6.92
CA GLN A 32 -7.99 -8.35 -6.48
C GLN A 32 -8.13 -7.01 -7.24
N ASN A 33 -8.55 -7.05 -8.51
CA ASN A 33 -8.83 -5.92 -9.39
C ASN A 33 -9.87 -4.94 -8.82
N ASN A 34 -10.99 -5.43 -8.26
CA ASN A 34 -12.03 -4.56 -7.71
C ASN A 34 -11.57 -3.84 -6.42
N MET A 35 -10.82 -4.53 -5.57
CA MET A 35 -10.23 -3.94 -4.36
C MET A 35 -9.26 -2.81 -4.70
N ALA A 36 -8.45 -2.94 -5.76
CA ALA A 36 -7.51 -1.88 -6.17
C ALA A 36 -8.21 -0.63 -6.59
N ARG A 37 -9.29 -0.79 -7.35
CA ARG A 37 -10.11 0.31 -7.80
C ARG A 37 -10.74 1.04 -6.62
N ILE A 38 -11.39 0.32 -5.71
CA ILE A 38 -12.03 0.93 -4.52
C ILE A 38 -11.02 1.58 -3.59
N ALA A 39 -9.94 0.87 -3.24
CA ALA A 39 -8.89 1.45 -2.41
C ALA A 39 -8.28 2.70 -3.06
N GLY A 40 -8.14 2.72 -4.39
CA GLY A 40 -7.69 3.90 -5.14
C GLY A 40 -8.64 5.09 -5.04
N LEU A 41 -9.95 4.84 -5.07
CA LEU A 41 -10.98 5.88 -4.88
C LEU A 41 -10.93 6.44 -3.45
N VAL A 42 -11.00 5.57 -2.44
CA VAL A 42 -10.92 5.97 -1.03
C VAL A 42 -9.62 6.73 -0.75
N TRP A 43 -8.49 6.24 -1.26
CA TRP A 43 -7.21 6.93 -1.11
C TRP A 43 -7.22 8.31 -1.76
N ARG A 44 -7.85 8.49 -2.92
CA ARG A 44 -7.94 9.79 -3.58
C ARG A 44 -8.75 10.78 -2.74
N GLU A 45 -9.86 10.33 -2.16
CA GLU A 45 -10.77 11.13 -1.33
C GLU A 45 -10.24 11.39 0.08
N MET A 46 -9.28 10.59 0.58
CA MET A 46 -8.65 10.82 1.87
C MET A 46 -7.91 12.16 1.92
N SER A 47 -8.07 12.87 3.05
CA SER A 47 -7.29 14.07 3.34
C SER A 47 -5.80 13.75 3.49
N GLU A 48 -4.96 14.76 3.25
CA GLU A 48 -3.51 14.65 3.38
C GLU A 48 -3.09 14.23 4.80
N GLU A 49 -3.84 14.63 5.82
CA GLU A 49 -3.61 14.23 7.21
C GLU A 49 -3.76 12.72 7.40
N LYS A 50 -4.77 12.10 6.77
CA LYS A 50 -4.97 10.65 6.82
C LYS A 50 -3.94 9.90 5.98
N LYS A 51 -3.35 10.53 4.97
CA LYS A 51 -2.26 9.97 4.14
C LYS A 51 -0.88 10.09 4.80
N LYS A 52 -0.68 11.12 5.61
CA LYS A 52 0.57 11.42 6.34
C LYS A 52 1.18 10.24 7.09
N PRO A 53 0.43 9.43 7.88
CA PRO A 53 1.02 8.27 8.55
C PRO A 53 1.60 7.26 7.55
N TYR A 54 0.92 6.99 6.44
CA TYR A 54 1.41 6.06 5.42
C TYR A 54 2.63 6.59 4.68
N ARG A 55 2.75 7.91 4.47
CA ARG A 55 3.96 8.53 3.92
C ARG A 55 5.14 8.37 4.87
N ARG A 56 4.96 8.62 6.16
CA ARG A 56 5.99 8.39 7.19
C ARG A 56 6.43 6.92 7.25
N MET A 57 5.48 5.99 7.18
CA MET A 57 5.81 4.56 7.13
C MET A 57 6.59 4.19 5.86
N GLN A 58 6.25 4.76 4.71
CA GLN A 58 7.01 4.56 3.47
C GLN A 58 8.45 5.08 3.62
N GLU A 59 8.63 6.27 4.17
CA GLU A 59 9.96 6.87 4.41
C GLU A 59 10.81 5.98 5.32
N GLU A 60 10.23 5.48 6.40
CA GLU A 60 10.93 4.58 7.33
C GLU A 60 11.30 3.26 6.67
N LEU A 61 10.37 2.64 5.92
CA LEU A 61 10.67 1.41 5.19
C LEU A 61 11.75 1.61 4.12
N ALA A 62 11.76 2.76 3.44
CA ALA A 62 12.81 3.09 2.47
C ALA A 62 14.17 3.25 3.16
N ARG A 63 14.19 3.90 4.34
CA ARG A 63 15.40 4.07 5.16
C ARG A 63 15.93 2.73 5.65
N GLU A 64 15.07 1.88 6.22
CA GLU A 64 15.44 0.54 6.68
C GLU A 64 15.91 -0.35 5.52
N HIS A 65 15.23 -0.28 4.38
CA HIS A 65 15.60 -1.05 3.20
C HIS A 65 17.00 -0.64 2.70
N LYS A 66 17.30 0.65 2.67
CA LYS A 66 18.62 1.17 2.30
C LYS A 66 19.70 0.74 3.29
N LEU A 67 19.39 0.76 4.59
CA LEU A 67 20.34 0.32 5.63
C LEU A 67 20.63 -1.18 5.56
N ARG A 68 19.59 -2.00 5.33
CA ARG A 68 19.73 -3.47 5.26
C ARG A 68 20.31 -3.94 3.93
N ASN A 69 20.16 -3.17 2.87
CA ASN A 69 20.60 -3.52 1.52
C ASN A 69 21.38 -2.34 0.92
N PRO A 70 22.62 -2.08 1.39
CA PRO A 70 23.42 -0.94 0.95
C PRO A 70 23.75 -0.99 -0.55
N ASP A 71 23.93 -2.19 -1.11
CA ASP A 71 24.24 -2.42 -2.53
C ASP A 71 22.99 -2.59 -3.40
N TYR A 72 21.79 -2.29 -2.85
CA TYR A 72 20.55 -2.45 -3.60
C TYR A 72 20.42 -1.39 -4.70
N GLN A 73 20.35 -1.86 -5.94
CA GLN A 73 19.96 -1.08 -7.11
C GLN A 73 18.72 -1.70 -7.75
N PHE A 74 17.72 -0.87 -8.06
CA PHE A 74 16.53 -1.33 -8.76
C PHE A 74 16.87 -1.57 -10.24
N ALA A 75 16.78 -2.83 -10.66
CA ALA A 75 16.89 -3.25 -12.06
C ALA A 75 15.55 -3.86 -12.49
N PRO A 76 14.72 -3.15 -13.28
CA PRO A 76 13.57 -3.77 -13.93
C PRO A 76 14.05 -4.73 -15.03
N GLU A 77 13.48 -5.94 -15.07
CA GLU A 77 13.63 -6.86 -16.21
C GLU A 77 12.72 -6.45 -17.38
#